data_AF-A0A6L8G631-F1
#
_entry.id   AF-A0A6L8G631-F1
#
_cell.length_a   1.000
_cell.length_b   1.000
_cell.length_c   1.000
_cell.angle_alpha   90.00
_cell.angle_beta   90.00
_cell.angle_gamma   90.00
#
_symmetry.space_group_name_H-M   'P 1'
#
loop_
_entity.id
_entity.type
_entity.pdbx_description
1 polymer ?
#
loop_
_entity_poly.entity_id
_entity_poly.type
_entity_poly.pdbx_seq_one_letter_code
_entity_poly.pdbx_strand_id
1 'polypeptide(L)' 'MRRQTAESAEFLSRCVSIDLEVDPNGDRIKSFAAIRPGKARPFIYNRGSLARALDELDDYADGAEFLLGHN' A
#
# COMPACT_ATOMS: atom_id res chain seq x y z
N MET A 1 -18.84 1.90 -23.10
CA MET A 1 -18.65 1.51 -21.68
C MET A 1 -17.48 0.52 -21.45
N ARG A 2 -17.15 -0.40 -22.37
CA ARG A 2 -16.05 -1.38 -22.16
C ARG A 2 -14.61 -0.80 -22.15
N ARG A 3 -14.36 0.33 -22.82
CA ARG A 3 -13.01 0.94 -22.93
C ARG A 3 -12.54 1.54 -21.60
N GLN A 4 -13.45 2.20 -20.90
CA GLN A 4 -13.21 2.90 -19.64
C GLN A 4 -12.78 1.95 -18.52
N THR A 5 -13.29 0.71 -18.51
CA THR A 5 -12.96 -0.29 -17.49
C THR A 5 -11.55 -0.85 -17.66
N ALA A 6 -11.09 -1.03 -18.90
CA ALA A 6 -9.73 -1.51 -19.20
C ALA A 6 -8.67 -0.44 -18.88
N GLU A 7 -8.92 0.81 -19.27
CA GLU A 7 -8.05 1.94 -18.94
C GLU A 7 -7.95 2.15 -17.42
N SER A 8 -9.07 2.04 -16.69
CA SER A 8 -9.04 2.09 -15.23
C SER A 8 -8.27 0.93 -14.61
N ALA A 9 -8.37 -0.30 -15.16
CA ALA A 9 -7.61 -1.44 -14.66
C ALA A 9 -6.10 -1.29 -14.91
N GLU A 10 -5.71 -0.74 -16.06
CA GLU A 10 -4.32 -0.41 -16.39
C GLU A 10 -3.77 0.71 -15.52
N PHE A 11 -4.58 1.71 -15.19
CA PHE A 11 -4.18 2.73 -14.22
C PHE A 11 -3.97 2.11 -12.83
N LEU A 12 -4.95 1.34 -12.34
CA LEU A 12 -4.90 0.75 -11.00
C LEU A 12 -3.75 -0.26 -10.81
N SER A 13 -3.26 -0.91 -11.87
CA SER A 13 -2.10 -1.83 -11.77
C SER A 13 -0.80 -1.11 -11.38
N ARG A 14 -0.72 0.20 -11.64
CA ARG A 14 0.38 1.09 -11.25
C ARG A 14 0.14 1.77 -9.91
N CYS A 15 -0.90 1.40 -9.18
CA CYS A 15 -1.21 1.97 -7.88
C CYS A 15 -0.90 1.00 -6.75
N VAL A 16 -0.43 1.53 -5.62
CA VAL A 16 -0.45 0.86 -4.32
C VAL A 16 -1.29 1.70 -3.36
N SER A 17 -2.25 1.09 -2.69
CA SER A 17 -3.05 1.76 -1.66
C SER A 17 -2.49 1.43 -0.30
N ILE A 18 -2.23 2.45 0.53
CA ILE A 18 -1.72 2.29 1.89
C ILE A 18 -2.63 3.02 2.87
N ASP A 19 -2.82 2.41 4.03
CA ASP A 19 -3.46 3.01 5.20
C ASP A 19 -2.60 2.72 6.44
N LEU A 20 -2.47 3.70 7.34
CA LEU A 20 -1.59 3.60 8.51
C LEU A 20 -2.26 4.16 9.77
N GLU A 21 -1.83 3.60 10.90
CA GLU A 21 -2.20 4.04 12.24
C GLU A 21 -0.95 4.55 12.96
N VAL A 22 -1.06 5.75 13.52
CA VAL A 22 0.00 6.36 14.34
C VAL A 22 -0.35 6.27 15.82
N ASP A 23 0.66 6.23 16.68
CA ASP A 23 0.45 6.34 18.12
C ASP A 23 -0.19 7.71 18.44
N PRO A 24 -1.35 7.78 19.12
CA PRO A 24 -1.95 9.05 19.48
C PRO A 24 -1.07 9.89 20.44
N ASN A 25 -0.11 9.26 21.13
CA ASN A 25 0.79 9.92 22.08
C ASN A 25 2.19 10.19 21.51
N GLY A 26 2.46 9.89 20.24
CA GLY A 26 3.75 10.19 19.60
C GLY A 26 3.76 9.95 18.09
N ASP A 27 4.75 10.47 17.38
CA ASP A 27 4.76 10.47 15.90
C ASP A 27 5.25 9.15 15.27
N ARG A 28 4.90 8.00 15.86
CA ARG A 28 5.37 6.68 15.42
C ARG A 28 4.27 5.87 14.77
N ILE A 29 4.58 5.26 13.62
CA ILE A 29 3.73 4.28 12.96
C ILE A 29 3.59 3.05 13.84
N LYS A 30 2.34 2.70 14.19
CA LYS A 30 1.99 1.52 14.98
C LYS A 30 1.67 0.33 14.08
N SER A 31 0.90 0.56 13.02
CA SER A 31 0.51 -0.47 12.05
C SER A 31 0.22 0.18 10.70
N PHE A 32 0.35 -0.61 9.64
CA PHE A 32 -0.10 -0.20 8.31
C PHE A 32 -0.46 -1.44 7.47
N ALA A 33 -1.23 -1.22 6.42
CA ALA A 33 -1.53 -2.24 5.44
C ALA A 33 -1.42 -1.66 4.03
N ALA A 34 -1.10 -2.52 3.06
CA ALA A 34 -1.05 -2.14 1.66
C ALA A 34 -1.77 -3.15 0.76
N ILE A 35 -2.48 -2.63 -0.24
CA ILE A 35 -3.17 -3.43 -1.26
C ILE A 35 -2.72 -2.95 -2.63
N ARG A 36 -2.46 -3.90 -3.52
CA ARG A 36 -2.10 -3.64 -4.91
C ARG A 36 -2.74 -4.69 -5.84
N PRO A 37 -3.36 -4.28 -6.97
CA PRO A 37 -3.84 -5.22 -7.97
C PRO A 37 -2.72 -6.15 -8.45
N GLY A 38 -3.03 -7.45 -8.60
CA GLY A 38 -2.06 -8.47 -9.01
C GLY A 38 -1.28 -9.13 -7.88
N LYS A 39 -1.30 -8.58 -6.66
CA LYS A 39 -0.79 -9.29 -5.46
C LYS A 39 -1.89 -10.17 -4.88
N ALA A 40 -1.54 -11.41 -4.54
CA ALA A 40 -2.51 -12.40 -4.06
C ALA A 40 -3.05 -12.10 -2.65
N ARG A 41 -2.31 -11.33 -1.84
CA ARG A 41 -2.64 -11.01 -0.45
C ARG A 41 -2.24 -9.57 -0.14
N PRO A 42 -2.96 -8.89 0.78
CA PRO A 42 -2.51 -7.62 1.33
C PRO A 42 -1.20 -7.79 2.07
N PHE A 43 -0.38 -6.73 2.06
CA PHE A 43 0.74 -6.58 2.99
C PHE A 43 0.20 -6.00 4.30
N ILE A 44 0.59 -6.57 5.45
CA ILE A 44 0.11 -6.13 6.76
C ILE A 44 1.29 -6.08 7.73
N TYR A 45 1.50 -4.90 8.32
CA TYR A 45 2.39 -4.72 9.46
C TYR A 45 1.57 -4.31 10.68
N ASN A 46 1.69 -5.06 11.78
CA ASN A 46 1.02 -4.76 13.04
C ASN A 46 1.90 -4.94 14.29
N ARG A 47 3.13 -5.45 14.14
CA ARG A 47 4.12 -5.65 15.21
C ARG A 47 5.48 -5.98 14.61
N GLY A 48 6.53 -5.79 15.41
CA GLY A 48 7.90 -6.18 15.08
C GLY A 48 8.77 -5.00 14.67
N SER A 49 9.72 -5.24 13.77
CA SER A 49 10.64 -4.20 13.29
C SER A 49 9.97 -3.35 12.22
N LEU A 50 9.67 -2.09 12.56
CA LEU A 50 9.11 -1.12 11.59
C LEU A 50 10.05 -0.93 10.40
N ALA A 51 11.36 -0.80 10.62
CA ALA A 51 12.33 -0.60 9.54
C ALA A 51 12.26 -1.73 8.51
N ARG A 52 12.29 -2.99 8.99
CA ARG A 52 12.17 -4.15 8.11
C ARG A 52 10.82 -4.19 7.38
N ALA A 53 9.73 -3.83 8.06
CA ALA A 53 8.42 -3.79 7.43
C ALA A 53 8.32 -2.72 6.34
N LEU A 54 9.04 -1.60 6.48
CA LEU A 54 9.13 -0.57 5.45
C LEU A 54 9.95 -1.05 4.25
N ASP A 55 11.07 -1.77 4.47
CA ASP A 55 11.83 -2.41 3.37
C ASP A 55 10.95 -3.42 2.60
N GLU A 56 10.22 -4.27 3.32
CA GLU A 56 9.31 -5.25 2.71
C GLU A 56 8.11 -4.58 2.00
N LEU A 57 7.68 -3.40 2.47
CA LEU A 57 6.65 -2.60 1.80
C LEU A 57 7.18 -1.99 0.48
N ASP A 58 8.44 -1.56 0.45
CA ASP A 58 9.09 -1.06 -0.77
C ASP A 58 9.13 -2.16 -1.85
N ASP A 59 9.57 -3.36 -1.48
CA ASP A 59 9.53 -4.55 -2.35
C ASP A 59 8.11 -4.89 -2.81
N TYR A 60 7.12 -4.74 -1.93
CA TYR A 60 5.71 -4.97 -2.27
C TYR A 60 5.19 -3.95 -3.29
N ALA A 61 5.66 -2.70 -3.18
CA ALA A 61 5.30 -1.58 -4.03
C ALA A 61 6.04 -1.56 -5.38
N ASP A 62 7.01 -2.45 -5.62
CA ASP A 62 7.80 -2.50 -6.87
C ASP A 62 6.95 -2.41 -8.15
N GLY A 63 7.22 -1.39 -8.97
CA GLY A 63 6.47 -1.09 -10.20
C GLY A 63 5.12 -0.41 -9.98
N ALA A 64 4.79 0.04 -8.76
CA ALA A 64 3.75 1.05 -8.55
C ALA A 64 4.34 2.45 -8.83
N GLU A 65 3.58 3.29 -9.51
CA GLU A 65 3.92 4.69 -9.78
C GLU A 65 3.15 5.66 -8.88
N PHE A 66 1.98 5.22 -8.39
CA PHE A 66 1.08 6.06 -7.60
C PHE A 66 0.80 5.44 -6.24
N LEU A 67 1.09 6.19 -5.19
CA LEU A 67 0.62 5.92 -3.85
C LEU A 67 -0.79 6.50 -3.69
N LEU A 68 -1.73 5.66 -3.27
CA LEU A 68 -3.10 6.03 -2.92
C LEU A 68 -3.26 5.88 -1.40
N GLY A 69 -3.97 6.82 -0.79
CA GLY A 69 -4.26 6.81 0.64
C GLY A 69 -5.34 7.83 0.95
N HIS A 70 -5.87 7.77 2.17
CA HIS A 70 -6.80 8.77 2.67
C HIS A 70 -6.10 9.62 3.74
N ASN A 71 -5.79 10.86 3.37
CA ASN A 71 -4.98 11.83 4.11
C ASN A 71 -3.49 11.44 4.21
#